data_AF-A0A8H7X2Z1-F1
#
_entry.id   AF-A0A8H7X2Z1-F1
#
_cell.length_a   1.000
_cell.length_b   1.000
_cell.length_c   1.000
_cell.angle_alpha   90.00
_cell.angle_beta   90.00
_cell.angle_gamma   90.00
#
_symmetry.space_group_name_H-M   'P 1'
#
loop_
_entity.id
_entity.type
_entity.pdbx_description
1 polymer ?
#
loop_
_entity_poly.entity_id
_entity_poly.type
_entity_poly.pdbx_seq_one_letter_code
_entity_poly.pdbx_strand_id
1 'polypeptide(L)'
;MESSTSLSHQVMDSQFDHEISWITVMCRASRFQITVSLKDLRGSCFELEYSQLVAKVDYMDGGADDDYEALCSWIVEPCFSYFRERTTHVLENITFEAFYYPSTYHLKLMVSGSSFFAKPTRDRHTINPFVLMIPSRDLPQYPQVCCSKASDIQIVPAVTETYDYLSEVPRKASTGDGTIKFFKPALDKSQIIREIDMHHVSLKPV
;
A
#
# COMPACT_ATOMS: atom_id res chain seq x y z
N MET A 1 8.21 -12.89 28.40
CA MET A 1 8.54 -12.97 26.96
C MET A 1 7.32 -12.52 26.21
N GLU A 2 7.27 -11.24 25.84
CA GLU A 2 6.21 -10.77 24.94
C GLU A 2 6.43 -11.47 23.59
N SER A 3 5.44 -12.25 23.18
CA SER A 3 5.38 -12.77 21.82
C SER A 3 5.53 -11.58 20.88
N SER A 4 6.61 -11.56 20.10
CA SER A 4 6.77 -10.64 18.97
C SER A 4 5.67 -10.99 17.96
N THR A 5 4.48 -10.44 18.21
CA THR A 5 3.41 -10.38 17.23
C THR A 5 3.97 -9.58 16.07
N SER A 6 4.46 -10.31 15.07
CA SER A 6 4.98 -9.73 13.84
C SER A 6 3.94 -8.74 13.32
N LEU A 7 4.34 -7.48 13.23
CA LEU A 7 3.46 -6.44 12.75
C LEU A 7 3.33 -6.62 11.23
N SER A 8 2.21 -7.17 10.81
CA SER A 8 1.92 -7.37 9.39
C SER A 8 1.82 -6.02 8.68
N HIS A 9 2.57 -5.89 7.59
CA HIS A 9 2.62 -4.71 6.73
C HIS A 9 2.77 -5.19 5.29
N GLN A 10 2.39 -4.34 4.34
CA GLN A 10 2.57 -4.59 2.92
C GLN A 10 3.23 -3.39 2.26
N VAL A 11 4.30 -3.62 1.51
CA VAL A 11 4.85 -2.63 0.59
C VAL A 11 3.92 -2.57 -0.63
N MET A 12 3.30 -1.41 -0.84
CA MET A 12 2.34 -1.17 -1.91
C MET A 12 3.00 -0.67 -3.19
N ASP A 13 4.04 0.12 -3.03
CA ASP A 13 4.73 0.80 -4.12
C ASP A 13 6.14 1.20 -3.67
N SER A 14 7.07 1.30 -4.61
CA SER A 14 8.46 1.60 -4.31
C SER A 14 9.20 2.19 -5.51
N GLN A 15 10.21 2.99 -5.21
CA GLN A 15 11.20 3.44 -6.19
C GLN A 15 12.55 3.47 -5.50
N PHE A 16 13.54 2.84 -6.14
CA PHE A 16 14.90 2.82 -5.65
C PHE A 16 15.80 3.59 -6.60
N ASP A 17 16.57 4.50 -6.04
CA ASP A 17 17.57 5.31 -6.73
C ASP A 17 18.74 5.52 -5.79
N HIS A 18 19.95 5.69 -6.32
CA HIS A 18 21.16 5.78 -5.52
C HIS A 18 21.23 7.01 -4.60
N GLU A 19 20.53 8.09 -4.93
CA GLU A 19 20.51 9.32 -4.13
C GLU A 19 19.33 9.36 -3.16
N ILE A 20 18.14 8.92 -3.63
CA ILE A 20 16.89 8.97 -2.87
C ILE A 20 15.98 7.80 -3.26
N SER A 21 15.72 6.91 -2.32
CA SER A 21 14.69 5.89 -2.46
C SER A 21 13.45 6.22 -1.63
N TRP A 22 12.32 5.67 -2.04
CA TRP A 22 11.09 5.72 -1.25
C TRP A 22 10.28 4.44 -1.37
N ILE A 23 9.52 4.14 -0.33
CA ILE A 23 8.51 3.09 -0.34
C ILE A 23 7.20 3.60 0.28
N THR A 24 6.09 3.07 -0.21
CA THR A 24 4.76 3.23 0.40
C THR A 24 4.37 1.91 1.06
N VAL A 25 4.06 1.96 2.35
CA VAL A 25 3.70 0.79 3.15
C VAL A 25 2.30 0.98 3.71
N MET A 26 1.47 -0.06 3.60
CA MET A 26 0.22 -0.17 4.33
C MET A 26 0.42 -1.03 5.56
N CYS A 27 -0.03 -0.52 6.70
CA CYS A 27 -0.06 -1.24 7.96
C CYS A 27 -1.38 -0.87 8.65
N ARG A 28 -2.27 -1.84 8.86
CA ARG A 28 -3.53 -1.66 9.61
C ARG A 28 -4.37 -0.47 9.13
N ALA A 29 -4.63 -0.41 7.81
CA ALA A 29 -5.35 0.66 7.14
C ALA A 29 -4.80 2.07 7.42
N SER A 30 -3.51 2.15 7.76
CA SER A 30 -2.73 3.38 7.78
C SER A 30 -1.61 3.27 6.76
N ARG A 31 -1.31 4.39 6.12
CA ARG A 31 -0.28 4.46 5.09
C ARG A 31 0.95 5.17 5.61
N PHE A 32 2.10 4.61 5.32
CA PHE A 32 3.40 5.17 5.66
C PHE A 32 4.19 5.37 4.38
N GLN A 33 4.62 6.60 4.15
CA GLN A 33 5.52 6.93 3.06
C GLN A 33 6.90 7.16 3.66
N ILE A 34 7.82 6.25 3.36
CA ILE A 34 9.14 6.21 3.96
C ILE A 34 10.14 6.62 2.90
N THR A 35 10.96 7.60 3.24
CA THR A 35 12.02 8.11 2.38
C THR A 35 13.37 7.86 3.00
N VAL A 36 14.34 7.47 2.18
CA VAL A 36 15.74 7.38 2.54
C VAL A 36 16.52 8.20 1.51
N SER A 37 17.47 8.99 1.98
CA SER A 37 18.38 9.71 1.10
C SER A 37 19.81 9.46 1.54
N LEU A 38 20.68 9.20 0.58
CA LEU A 38 22.10 9.01 0.79
C LEU A 38 22.70 10.16 1.62
N LYS A 39 22.24 11.40 1.40
CA LYS A 39 22.69 12.59 2.12
C LYS A 39 22.49 12.50 3.63
N ASP A 40 21.44 11.83 4.09
CA ASP A 40 21.13 11.65 5.51
C ASP A 40 21.85 10.45 6.15
N LEU A 41 22.51 9.63 5.32
CA LEU A 41 23.33 8.50 5.75
C LEU A 41 24.83 8.83 5.73
N ARG A 42 25.25 9.91 5.07
CA ARG A 42 26.66 10.25 4.82
C ARG A 42 27.55 10.14 6.05
N GLY A 43 28.67 9.44 5.90
CA GLY A 43 29.67 9.25 6.95
C GLY A 43 29.29 8.20 8.00
N SER A 44 28.21 7.44 7.78
CA SER A 44 27.80 6.32 8.64
C SER A 44 28.01 4.96 7.96
N CYS A 45 27.94 3.87 8.73
CA CYS A 45 27.95 2.51 8.17
C CYS A 45 26.74 2.24 7.26
N PHE A 46 25.61 2.89 7.51
CA PHE A 46 24.37 2.73 6.75
C PHE A 46 24.47 3.30 5.33
N GLU A 47 25.39 4.24 5.06
CA GLU A 47 25.64 4.76 3.72
C GLU A 47 26.08 3.65 2.76
N LEU A 48 27.02 2.82 3.22
CA LEU A 48 27.55 1.70 2.44
C LEU A 48 26.50 0.60 2.27
N GLU A 49 25.79 0.25 3.36
CA GLU A 49 24.72 -0.75 3.33
C GLU A 49 23.63 -0.38 2.31
N TYR A 50 23.13 0.86 2.38
CA TYR A 50 22.12 1.37 1.46
C TYR A 50 22.61 1.33 0.01
N SER A 51 23.83 1.82 -0.26
CA SER A 51 24.39 1.85 -1.61
C SER A 51 24.52 0.43 -2.22
N GLN A 52 24.90 -0.55 -1.39
CA GLN A 52 25.00 -1.95 -1.80
C GLN A 52 23.64 -2.57 -2.09
N LEU A 53 22.64 -2.32 -1.24
CA LEU A 53 21.29 -2.84 -1.42
C LEU A 53 20.63 -2.26 -2.67
N VAL A 54 20.73 -0.94 -2.89
CA VAL A 54 20.17 -0.29 -4.09
C VAL A 54 20.84 -0.82 -5.35
N ALA A 55 22.17 -0.96 -5.35
CA ALA A 55 22.89 -1.50 -6.49
C ALA A 55 22.41 -2.91 -6.88
N LYS A 56 22.20 -3.80 -5.90
CA LYS A 56 21.71 -5.17 -6.17
C LYS A 56 20.35 -5.19 -6.87
N VAL A 57 19.46 -4.27 -6.50
CA VAL A 57 18.14 -4.14 -7.14
C VAL A 57 18.25 -3.61 -8.57
N ASP A 58 19.23 -2.75 -8.88
CA ASP A 58 19.44 -2.14 -10.20
C ASP A 58 20.16 -3.06 -11.21
N TYR A 59 21.03 -3.97 -10.74
CA TYR A 59 21.85 -4.84 -11.61
C TYR A 59 21.08 -5.95 -12.35
N MET A 60 19.78 -6.11 -12.09
CA MET A 60 18.94 -7.13 -12.73
C MET A 60 17.73 -6.43 -13.35
N ASP A 61 17.54 -6.59 -14.67
CA ASP A 61 16.34 -6.19 -15.43
C ASP A 61 15.13 -7.06 -15.01
N GLY A 62 14.75 -6.94 -13.73
CA GLY A 62 13.93 -7.88 -12.98
C GLY A 62 14.66 -8.44 -11.76
N GLY A 63 15.02 -7.55 -10.80
CA GLY A 63 15.57 -7.90 -9.48
C GLY A 63 15.06 -9.24 -8.94
N ALA A 64 15.97 -10.10 -8.50
CA ALA A 64 15.56 -11.29 -7.75
C ALA A 64 14.68 -10.81 -6.57
N ASP A 65 13.51 -11.43 -6.40
CA ASP A 65 12.49 -11.03 -5.42
C ASP A 65 13.12 -10.83 -4.02
N ASP A 66 14.12 -11.65 -3.69
CA ASP A 66 14.90 -11.62 -2.46
C ASP A 66 15.67 -10.29 -2.23
N ASP A 67 16.30 -9.71 -3.26
CA ASP A 67 17.07 -8.46 -3.12
C ASP A 67 16.14 -7.25 -2.94
N TYR A 68 15.00 -7.28 -3.65
CA TYR A 68 13.93 -6.31 -3.48
C TYR A 68 13.34 -6.36 -2.07
N GLU A 69 13.01 -7.57 -1.59
CA GLU A 69 12.47 -7.79 -0.25
C GLU A 69 13.49 -7.40 0.84
N ALA A 70 14.78 -7.67 0.63
CA ALA A 70 15.84 -7.27 1.54
C ALA A 70 15.94 -5.75 1.68
N LEU A 71 15.93 -5.00 0.57
CA LEU A 71 15.96 -3.53 0.62
C LEU A 71 14.68 -2.96 1.25
N CYS A 72 13.51 -3.51 0.91
CA CYS A 72 12.25 -3.13 1.54
C CYS A 72 12.30 -3.34 3.06
N SER A 73 12.72 -4.54 3.51
CA SER A 73 12.82 -4.89 4.92
C SER A 73 13.78 -3.96 5.67
N TRP A 74 14.94 -3.66 5.08
CA TRP A 74 15.94 -2.75 5.65
C TRP A 74 15.38 -1.32 5.83
N ILE A 75 14.54 -0.84 4.90
CA ILE A 75 13.87 0.47 5.02
C ILE A 75 12.73 0.44 6.07
N VAL A 76 12.00 -0.67 6.16
CA VAL A 76 10.82 -0.77 7.04
C VAL A 76 11.19 -0.99 8.50
N GLU A 77 12.20 -1.80 8.80
CA GLU A 77 12.53 -2.23 10.16
C GLU A 77 12.71 -1.07 11.17
N PRO A 78 13.41 0.04 10.83
CA PRO A 78 13.52 1.20 11.72
C PRO A 78 12.20 1.93 12.00
N CYS A 79 11.13 1.62 11.27
CA CYS A 79 9.81 2.25 11.38
C CYS A 79 8.84 1.47 12.26
N PHE A 80 9.16 0.25 12.71
CA PHE A 80 8.22 -0.60 13.43
C PHE A 80 7.67 -0.03 14.75
N SER A 81 8.45 0.82 15.43
CA SER A 81 7.98 1.54 16.62
C SER A 81 6.88 2.55 16.26
N TYR A 82 7.08 3.30 15.18
CA TYR A 82 6.10 4.26 14.66
C TYR A 82 4.83 3.58 14.18
N PHE A 83 4.95 2.44 13.49
CA PHE A 83 3.77 1.73 13.05
C PHE A 83 2.94 1.28 14.27
N ARG A 84 3.57 0.65 15.26
CA ARG A 84 2.91 0.22 16.50
C ARG A 84 2.22 1.39 17.21
N GLU A 85 2.87 2.54 17.35
CA GLU A 85 2.30 3.73 17.99
C GLU A 85 1.07 4.26 17.24
N ARG A 86 1.11 4.26 15.90
CA ARG A 86 0.09 4.92 15.07
C ARG A 86 -1.08 4.01 14.67
N THR A 87 -0.93 2.70 14.86
CA THR A 87 -1.93 1.70 14.48
C THR A 87 -2.44 0.87 15.67
N THR A 88 -2.49 1.47 16.86
CA THR A 88 -3.02 0.84 18.09
C THR A 88 -4.54 0.64 18.04
N HIS A 89 -5.26 1.52 17.33
CA HIS A 89 -6.71 1.48 17.21
C HIS A 89 -7.10 0.99 15.82
N VAL A 90 -7.24 -0.33 15.69
CA VAL A 90 -7.79 -0.95 14.49
C VAL A 90 -9.32 -0.85 14.54
N LEU A 91 -9.92 -0.17 13.57
CA LEU A 91 -11.38 -0.17 13.40
C LEU A 91 -11.82 -1.55 12.91
N GLU A 92 -12.77 -2.17 13.60
CA GLU A 92 -13.30 -3.50 13.21
C GLU A 92 -14.07 -3.47 11.89
N ASN A 93 -14.60 -2.30 11.50
CA ASN A 93 -15.39 -2.10 10.29
C ASN A 93 -14.80 -0.95 9.46
N ILE A 94 -13.98 -1.30 8.46
CA ILE A 94 -13.39 -0.32 7.54
C ILE A 94 -14.18 -0.28 6.23
N THR A 95 -14.53 0.93 5.80
CA THR A 95 -15.17 1.15 4.50
C THR A 95 -14.14 1.20 3.38
N PHE A 96 -14.57 1.01 2.13
CA PHE A 96 -13.69 1.20 0.98
C PHE A 96 -13.13 2.61 0.93
N GLU A 97 -13.96 3.61 1.24
CA GLU A 97 -13.51 4.99 1.33
C GLU A 97 -12.37 5.15 2.34
N ALA A 98 -12.53 4.64 3.57
CA ALA A 98 -11.50 4.74 4.60
C ALA A 98 -10.20 4.00 4.23
N PHE A 99 -10.30 2.87 3.52
CA PHE A 99 -9.14 2.12 3.05
C PHE A 99 -8.36 2.80 1.92
N TYR A 100 -9.07 3.44 0.98
CA TYR A 100 -8.43 4.16 -0.14
C TYR A 100 -7.97 5.57 0.22
N TYR A 101 -8.56 6.16 1.27
CA TYR A 101 -8.15 7.43 1.85
C TYR A 101 -7.67 7.28 3.31
N PRO A 102 -6.66 6.42 3.58
CA PRO A 102 -6.20 6.18 4.93
C PRO A 102 -5.39 7.38 5.43
N SER A 103 -5.33 7.52 6.76
CA SER A 103 -4.34 8.37 7.42
C SER A 103 -2.95 8.08 6.87
N THR A 104 -2.26 9.12 6.43
CA THR A 104 -0.96 9.00 5.78
C THR A 104 0.11 9.69 6.61
N TYR A 105 1.16 8.95 6.93
CA TYR A 105 2.29 9.38 7.73
C TYR A 105 3.55 9.42 6.86
N HIS A 106 4.29 10.52 6.91
CA HIS A 106 5.52 10.66 6.16
C HIS A 106 6.71 10.50 7.11
N LEU A 107 7.58 9.55 6.78
CA LEU A 107 8.77 9.20 7.53
C LEU A 107 10.00 9.41 6.67
N LYS A 108 11.07 9.84 7.33
CA LYS A 108 12.40 9.93 6.76
C LYS A 108 13.35 9.14 7.62
N LEU A 109 14.14 8.28 7.00
CA LEU A 109 15.20 7.55 7.69
C LEU A 109 16.42 8.44 7.86
N MET A 110 16.99 8.43 9.06
CA MET A 110 18.13 9.26 9.42
C MET A 110 19.06 8.50 10.35
N VAL A 111 20.31 8.98 10.42
CA VAL A 111 21.33 8.46 11.32
C VAL A 111 21.62 9.46 12.43
N SER A 112 21.75 8.98 13.66
CA SER A 112 22.26 9.73 14.80
C SER A 112 23.22 8.86 15.59
N GLY A 113 24.52 9.17 15.51
CA GLY A 113 25.56 8.31 16.06
C GLY A 113 25.57 6.95 15.36
N SER A 114 25.44 5.87 16.12
CA SER A 114 25.34 4.50 15.61
C SER A 114 23.90 4.03 15.39
N SER A 115 22.90 4.91 15.54
CA SER A 115 21.49 4.55 15.46
C SER A 115 20.87 4.98 14.13
N PHE A 116 20.15 4.05 13.51
CA PHE A 116 19.32 4.27 12.33
C PHE A 116 17.86 4.29 12.74
N PHE A 117 17.14 5.36 12.44
CA PHE A 117 15.78 5.56 12.95
C PHE A 117 14.90 6.36 12.00
N ALA A 118 13.59 6.14 12.12
CA ALA A 118 12.58 6.92 11.40
C ALA A 118 12.27 8.24 12.12
N LYS A 119 12.17 9.33 11.36
CA LYS A 119 11.71 10.64 11.83
C LYS A 119 10.50 11.11 11.04
N PRO A 120 9.42 11.56 11.72
CA PRO A 120 8.29 12.21 11.07
C PRO A 120 8.72 13.46 10.32
N THR A 121 8.24 13.59 9.10
CA THR A 121 8.44 14.76 8.24
C THR A 121 7.10 15.31 7.78
N ARG A 122 7.10 16.56 7.34
CA ARG A 122 5.95 17.13 6.63
C ARG A 122 5.83 16.48 5.26
N ASP A 123 4.60 16.43 4.76
CA ASP A 123 4.24 15.95 3.44
C ASP A 123 5.13 16.59 2.37
N ARG A 124 5.80 15.74 1.59
CA ARG A 124 6.71 16.14 0.51
C ARG A 124 6.18 15.75 -0.87
N HIS A 125 4.86 15.83 -1.04
CA HIS A 125 4.12 15.40 -2.22
C HIS A 125 3.91 13.89 -2.15
N THR A 126 2.81 13.55 -1.48
CA THR A 126 2.23 12.23 -1.45
C THR A 126 2.15 11.70 -2.88
N ILE A 127 2.79 10.56 -3.17
CA ILE A 127 2.54 9.82 -4.40
C ILE A 127 1.04 9.57 -4.50
N ASN A 128 0.46 9.92 -5.65
CA ASN A 128 -0.96 9.78 -5.86
C ASN A 128 -1.32 8.28 -5.82
N PRO A 129 -2.02 7.79 -4.77
CA PRO A 129 -2.40 6.37 -4.69
C PRO A 129 -3.36 5.97 -5.80
N PHE A 130 -3.95 6.96 -6.49
CA PHE A 130 -4.89 6.77 -7.57
C PHE A 130 -4.22 6.77 -8.93
N VAL A 131 -2.89 6.72 -9.02
CA VAL A 131 -2.16 6.65 -10.30
C VAL A 131 -2.59 5.43 -11.13
N LEU A 132 -3.02 4.35 -10.46
CA LEU A 132 -3.54 3.13 -11.09
C LEU A 132 -5.08 3.11 -11.23
N MET A 133 -5.79 4.12 -10.69
CA MET A 133 -7.24 4.21 -10.84
C MET A 133 -7.61 4.92 -12.14
N ILE A 134 -8.67 4.44 -12.79
CA ILE A 134 -9.23 5.09 -13.97
C ILE A 134 -10.33 6.04 -13.52
N PRO A 135 -10.20 7.37 -13.77
CA PRO A 135 -11.27 8.31 -13.50
C PRO A 135 -12.55 7.88 -14.22
N SER A 136 -13.69 7.96 -13.54
CA SER A 136 -14.99 7.56 -14.12
C SER A 136 -15.33 8.29 -15.42
N ARG A 137 -14.92 9.55 -15.54
CA ARG A 137 -15.05 10.36 -16.76
C ARG A 137 -14.29 9.82 -17.97
N ASP A 138 -13.27 8.99 -17.74
CA ASP A 138 -12.44 8.39 -18.79
C ASP A 138 -12.99 7.01 -19.21
N LEU A 139 -14.04 6.52 -18.55
CA LEU A 139 -14.80 5.35 -18.93
C LEU A 139 -15.98 5.76 -19.82
N PRO A 140 -16.43 4.88 -20.75
CA PRO A 140 -17.68 5.10 -21.45
C PRO A 140 -18.84 5.34 -20.47
N GLN A 141 -19.83 6.13 -20.88
CA GLN A 141 -21.01 6.33 -20.05
C GLN A 141 -21.86 5.07 -20.05
N TYR A 142 -21.90 4.40 -18.90
CA TYR A 142 -22.71 3.22 -18.67
C TYR A 142 -23.86 3.53 -17.71
N PRO A 143 -24.96 4.16 -18.19
CA PRO A 143 -26.03 4.65 -17.33
C PRO A 143 -26.78 3.52 -16.57
N GLN A 144 -26.61 2.27 -16.99
CA GLN A 144 -27.22 1.11 -16.33
C GLN A 144 -26.29 0.43 -15.31
N VAL A 145 -25.01 0.84 -15.21
CA VAL A 145 -24.12 0.31 -14.18
C VAL A 145 -24.47 0.98 -12.86
N CYS A 146 -24.98 0.20 -11.92
CA CYS A 146 -25.28 0.69 -10.58
C CYS A 146 -23.98 1.16 -9.90
N CYS A 147 -23.97 2.42 -9.49
CA CYS A 147 -22.89 3.00 -8.71
C CYS A 147 -23.23 2.91 -7.22
N SER A 148 -22.29 2.40 -6.43
CA SER A 148 -22.35 2.44 -4.97
C SER A 148 -21.30 3.41 -4.44
N LYS A 149 -21.62 4.15 -3.37
CA LYS A 149 -20.62 5.00 -2.71
C LYS A 149 -19.62 4.10 -1.98
N ALA A 150 -18.34 4.47 -2.03
CA ALA A 150 -17.30 3.73 -1.32
C ALA A 150 -17.49 3.74 0.22
N SER A 151 -18.20 4.74 0.75
CA SER A 151 -18.62 4.82 2.16
C SER A 151 -19.62 3.72 2.55
N ASP A 152 -20.39 3.22 1.59
CA ASP A 152 -21.48 2.26 1.81
C ASP A 152 -21.01 0.81 1.55
N ILE A 153 -19.74 0.65 1.22
CA ILE A 153 -19.10 -0.64 0.96
C ILE A 153 -18.12 -0.92 2.11
N GLN A 154 -18.35 -2.00 2.85
CA GLN A 154 -17.47 -2.40 3.95
C GLN A 154 -16.52 -3.52 3.51
N ILE A 155 -15.25 -3.41 3.89
CA ILE A 155 -14.26 -4.48 3.69
C ILE A 155 -14.60 -5.60 4.64
N VAL A 156 -14.78 -6.81 4.09
CA VAL A 156 -15.06 -7.98 4.92
C VAL A 156 -13.72 -8.62 5.31
N PRO A 157 -13.45 -8.80 6.61
CA PRO A 157 -12.21 -9.42 7.07
C PRO A 157 -11.96 -10.78 6.41
N ALA A 158 -10.71 -11.03 6.02
CA ALA A 158 -10.27 -12.39 5.73
C ALA A 158 -10.18 -13.14 7.06
N VAL A 159 -10.94 -14.23 7.21
CA VAL A 159 -10.91 -15.06 8.43
C VAL A 159 -9.67 -15.94 8.35
N THR A 160 -8.51 -15.37 8.68
CA THR A 160 -7.26 -16.11 8.82
C THR A 160 -6.60 -15.67 10.11
N GLU A 161 -6.35 -16.63 11.02
CA GLU A 161 -5.78 -16.37 12.35
C GLU A 161 -4.34 -15.80 12.31
N THR A 162 -3.69 -15.83 11.13
CA THR A 162 -2.27 -15.50 10.97
C THR A 162 -1.98 -14.19 10.22
N TYR A 163 -2.99 -13.48 9.68
CA TYR A 163 -2.76 -12.33 8.79
C TYR A 163 -3.64 -11.11 9.11
N ASP A 164 -3.05 -9.92 9.09
CA ASP A 164 -3.74 -8.64 9.30
C ASP A 164 -4.34 -8.14 7.97
N TYR A 165 -5.62 -8.44 7.75
CA TYR A 165 -6.32 -8.11 6.51
C TYR A 165 -6.35 -6.61 6.17
N LEU A 166 -6.05 -5.75 7.14
CA LEU A 166 -6.01 -4.30 6.96
C LEU A 166 -4.67 -3.79 6.43
N SER A 167 -3.67 -4.65 6.41
CA SER A 167 -2.41 -4.36 5.74
C SER A 167 -2.44 -4.81 4.27
N GLU A 168 -3.44 -5.59 3.84
CA GLU A 168 -3.56 -6.15 2.49
C GLU A 168 -4.57 -5.45 1.57
N VAL A 169 -4.45 -5.71 0.27
CA VAL A 169 -5.47 -5.37 -0.73
C VAL A 169 -6.78 -6.13 -0.43
N PRO A 170 -7.93 -5.44 -0.30
CA PRO A 170 -9.21 -6.06 0.00
C PRO A 170 -9.64 -7.09 -1.04
N ARG A 171 -10.06 -8.29 -0.61
CA ARG A 171 -10.48 -9.40 -1.49
C ARG A 171 -11.99 -9.55 -1.62
N LYS A 172 -12.74 -9.08 -0.62
CA LYS A 172 -14.20 -9.13 -0.56
C LYS A 172 -14.78 -7.94 0.19
N ALA A 173 -16.02 -7.59 -0.14
CA ALA A 173 -16.74 -6.48 0.45
C ALA A 173 -18.22 -6.82 0.65
N SER A 174 -18.86 -6.18 1.61
CA SER A 174 -20.32 -6.13 1.74
C SER A 174 -20.83 -4.79 1.23
N THR A 175 -21.89 -4.83 0.43
CA THR A 175 -22.64 -3.64 0.01
C THR A 175 -23.70 -3.27 1.06
N GLY A 176 -24.26 -2.06 0.98
CA GLY A 176 -25.26 -1.57 1.96
C GLY A 176 -26.56 -2.39 2.05
N ASP A 177 -26.85 -3.25 1.08
CA ASP A 177 -27.94 -4.23 1.10
C ASP A 177 -27.55 -5.57 1.77
N GLY A 178 -26.32 -5.68 2.29
CA GLY A 178 -25.77 -6.90 2.89
C GLY A 178 -25.20 -7.92 1.89
N THR A 179 -25.27 -7.64 0.58
CA THR A 179 -24.73 -8.55 -0.44
C THR A 179 -23.20 -8.59 -0.38
N ILE A 180 -22.63 -9.80 -0.36
CA ILE A 180 -21.18 -10.00 -0.43
C ILE A 180 -20.71 -10.04 -1.89
N LYS A 181 -19.68 -9.26 -2.20
CA LYS A 181 -19.02 -9.19 -3.50
C LYS A 181 -17.53 -9.50 -3.36
N PHE A 182 -16.94 -10.04 -4.42
CA PHE A 182 -15.52 -10.40 -4.49
C PHE A 182 -14.82 -9.53 -5.54
N PHE A 183 -13.58 -9.14 -5.26
CA PHE A 183 -12.78 -8.40 -6.24
C PHE A 183 -12.18 -9.34 -7.26
N LYS A 184 -12.28 -8.94 -8.53
CA LYS A 184 -11.58 -9.58 -9.64
C LYS A 184 -10.42 -8.67 -10.03
N PRO A 185 -9.17 -9.18 -10.09
CA PRO A 185 -8.05 -8.37 -10.54
C PRO A 185 -8.26 -7.92 -11.99
N ALA A 186 -7.90 -6.67 -12.27
CA ALA A 186 -7.89 -6.10 -13.61
C ALA A 186 -6.44 -5.84 -14.02
N LEU A 187 -6.05 -6.34 -15.19
CA LEU A 187 -4.72 -6.17 -15.77
C LEU A 187 -4.60 -4.86 -16.54
N ASP A 188 -5.68 -4.44 -17.20
CA ASP A 188 -5.72 -3.23 -17.99
C ASP A 188 -7.14 -2.63 -18.08
N LYS A 189 -7.21 -1.40 -18.61
CA LYS A 189 -8.46 -0.67 -18.85
C LYS A 189 -9.41 -1.41 -19.80
N SER A 190 -8.90 -2.11 -20.80
CA SER A 190 -9.70 -2.81 -21.81
C SER A 190 -10.44 -4.00 -21.18
N GLN A 191 -9.81 -4.71 -20.25
CA GLN A 191 -10.44 -5.76 -19.47
C GLN A 191 -11.63 -5.20 -18.68
N ILE A 192 -11.47 -4.05 -18.01
CA ILE A 192 -12.55 -3.42 -17.24
C ILE A 192 -13.73 -3.08 -18.15
N ILE A 193 -13.47 -2.44 -19.29
CA ILE A 193 -14.49 -2.09 -20.29
C ILE A 193 -15.26 -3.33 -20.76
N ARG A 194 -14.56 -4.40 -21.10
CA ARG A 194 -15.18 -5.65 -21.56
C ARG A 194 -16.08 -6.29 -20.49
N GLU A 195 -15.66 -6.29 -19.23
CA GLU A 195 -16.47 -6.82 -18.13
C GLU A 195 -17.75 -6.00 -17.94
N ILE A 196 -17.64 -4.67 -18.01
CA ILE A 196 -18.82 -3.79 -17.96
C ILE A 196 -19.76 -4.08 -19.13
N ASP A 197 -19.22 -4.21 -20.35
CA ASP A 197 -20.02 -4.49 -21.56
C ASP A 197 -20.76 -5.84 -21.47
N MET A 198 -20.12 -6.90 -20.95
CA MET A 198 -20.78 -8.20 -20.74
C MET A 198 -21.97 -8.09 -19.79
N HIS A 199 -21.79 -7.40 -18.66
CA HIS A 199 -22.86 -7.21 -17.68
C HIS A 199 -23.95 -6.23 -18.17
N HIS A 200 -23.62 -5.31 -19.08
CA HIS A 200 -24.58 -4.44 -19.75
C HIS A 200 -25.47 -5.20 -20.74
N VAL A 201 -24.95 -6.20 -21.46
CA VAL A 201 -25.74 -7.01 -22.41
C VAL A 201 -26.75 -7.92 -21.70
N SER A 202 -26.43 -8.40 -20.49
CA SER A 202 -27.33 -9.27 -19.70
C SER A 202 -28.54 -8.55 -19.07
N LEU A 203 -28.58 -7.21 -19.08
CA LEU A 203 -29.67 -6.42 -18.49
C LEU A 203 -30.71 -5.93 -19.50
N LYS A 204 -30.66 -6.36 -20.76
CA LYS A 204 -31.75 -6.10 -21.71
C LYS A 204 -33.02 -6.85 -21.27
N PRO A 205 -34.14 -6.16 -20.99
CA PRO A 205 -35.41 -6.83 -20.75
C PRO A 205 -35.86 -7.50 -22.06
N VAL A 206 -36.42 -8.71 -21.92
CA VAL A 206 -37.31 -9.31 -22.94
C VAL A 206 -38.64 -8.56 -22.92
#